data_AF-A0A2N0NIQ0-F1
#
_entry.id   AF-A0A2N0NIQ0-F1
#
_cell.length_a   1.000
_cell.length_b   1.000
_cell.length_c   1.000
_cell.angle_alpha   90.00
_cell.angle_beta   90.00
_cell.angle_gamma   90.00
#
_symmetry.space_group_name_H-M   'P 1'
#
loop_
_entity.id
_entity.type
_entity.pdbx_description
1 polymer ?
#
loop_
_entity_poly.entity_id
_entity_poly.type
_entity_poly.pdbx_seq_one_letter_code
_entity_poly.pdbx_strand_id
1 'polypeptide(L)'
;MTGYFFLHLWRFHITTLHQKYPDFVSIKQNFLADQSFAIFSSLCESMVLLVKAHRDYYPQVPFLPWLHGSESCEHFFGVARQINPDFDFAELIQMLPKISQYTKALRNGKLNFDKERSVREGYLFDYTSELDKLSLEKLRLWPNDKQISDTIHHSYRLAQDLAEYVGMIQPFDISVDIDTPQIL
;
A
#
# COMPACT_ATOMS: atom_id res chain seq x y z
N MET A 1 -0.39 -3.66 -9.66
CA MET A 1 0.49 -3.42 -10.82
C MET A 1 -0.12 -2.52 -11.89
N THR A 2 -1.43 -2.57 -12.18
CA THR A 2 -2.04 -1.66 -13.18
C THR A 2 -1.79 -0.18 -12.86
N GLY A 3 -2.02 0.23 -11.61
CA GLY A 3 -1.74 1.60 -11.17
C GLY A 3 -0.27 2.00 -11.31
N TYR A 4 0.67 1.08 -11.05
CA TYR A 4 2.10 1.30 -11.29
C TYR A 4 2.36 1.68 -12.75
N PHE A 5 1.94 0.83 -13.69
CA PHE A 5 2.15 1.10 -15.11
C PHE A 5 1.44 2.38 -15.57
N PHE A 6 0.23 2.64 -15.09
CA PHE A 6 -0.51 3.86 -15.41
C PHE A 6 0.23 5.11 -14.92
N LEU A 7 0.78 5.11 -13.71
CA LEU A 7 1.59 6.23 -13.19
C LEU A 7 2.82 6.50 -14.05
N HIS A 8 3.48 5.45 -14.53
CA HIS A 8 4.62 5.57 -15.43
C HIS A 8 4.21 6.13 -16.80
N LEU A 9 3.11 5.64 -17.39
CA LEU A 9 2.55 6.16 -18.63
C LEU A 9 2.12 7.63 -18.50
N TRP A 10 1.50 8.00 -17.37
CA TRP A 10 1.12 9.37 -17.09
C TRP A 10 2.34 10.29 -16.93
N ARG A 11 3.37 9.87 -16.19
CA ARG A 11 4.64 10.63 -16.08
C ARG A 11 5.26 10.86 -17.45
N PHE A 12 5.29 9.82 -18.27
CA PHE A 12 5.80 9.87 -19.63
C PHE A 12 5.02 10.86 -20.50
N HIS A 13 3.68 10.83 -20.43
CA HIS A 13 2.81 11.76 -21.14
C HIS A 13 3.07 13.22 -20.75
N ILE A 14 3.12 13.53 -19.45
CA ILE A 14 3.39 14.90 -18.97
C ILE A 14 4.79 15.36 -19.38
N THR A 15 5.78 14.47 -19.36
CA THR A 15 7.15 14.78 -19.81
C THR A 15 7.17 15.15 -21.29
N THR A 16 6.45 14.40 -22.12
CA THR A 16 6.31 14.68 -23.55
C THR A 16 5.61 16.02 -23.81
N LEU A 17 4.54 16.32 -23.06
CA LEU A 17 3.86 17.62 -23.17
C LEU A 17 4.73 18.78 -22.71
N HIS A 18 5.52 18.61 -21.64
CA HIS A 18 6.47 19.62 -21.19
C HIS A 18 7.51 19.94 -22.26
N GLN A 19 8.02 18.94 -22.98
CA GLN A 19 8.95 19.15 -24.09
C GLN A 19 8.32 19.92 -25.25
N LYS A 20 7.05 19.66 -25.57
CA LYS A 20 6.34 20.29 -26.68
C LYS A 20 5.82 21.70 -26.35
N TYR A 21 5.41 21.92 -25.10
CA TYR A 21 4.78 23.15 -24.61
C TYR A 21 5.39 23.59 -23.27
N PRO A 22 6.69 23.94 -23.23
CA PRO A 22 7.41 24.21 -21.98
C PRO A 22 6.85 25.41 -21.20
N ASP A 23 6.24 26.37 -21.89
CA ASP A 23 5.64 27.56 -21.28
C ASP A 23 4.30 27.28 -20.58
N PHE A 24 3.64 26.16 -20.90
CA PHE A 24 2.29 25.83 -20.42
C PHE A 24 2.24 24.61 -19.50
N VAL A 25 3.16 23.67 -19.67
CA VAL A 25 3.19 22.42 -18.91
C VAL A 25 4.50 22.33 -18.15
N SER A 26 4.43 22.11 -16.85
CA SER A 26 5.57 21.90 -15.97
C SER A 26 5.39 20.58 -15.22
N ILE A 27 6.40 19.71 -15.25
CA ILE A 27 6.36 18.41 -14.55
C ILE A 27 6.05 18.61 -13.06
N LYS A 28 6.61 19.65 -12.43
CA LYS A 28 6.41 19.91 -10.99
C LYS A 28 5.00 20.36 -10.63
N GLN A 29 4.24 20.90 -11.58
CA GLN A 29 2.89 21.43 -11.34
C GLN A 29 1.79 20.52 -11.90
N ASN A 30 2.09 19.77 -12.96
CA ASN A 30 1.12 18.97 -13.69
C ASN A 30 1.26 17.46 -13.43
N PHE A 31 2.27 17.04 -12.66
CA PHE A 31 2.43 15.66 -12.22
C PHE A 31 2.60 15.59 -10.69
N LEU A 32 2.57 14.36 -10.16
CA LEU A 32 2.87 14.11 -8.75
C LEU A 32 4.27 14.60 -8.37
N ALA A 33 4.43 14.99 -7.10
CA ALA A 33 5.75 15.26 -6.55
C ALA A 33 6.66 14.03 -6.70
N ASP A 34 7.95 14.26 -7.00
CA ASP A 34 8.91 13.18 -7.25
C ASP A 34 9.02 12.21 -6.08
N GLN A 35 8.89 12.71 -4.84
CA GLN A 35 8.88 11.87 -3.64
C GLN A 35 7.68 10.91 -3.63
N SER A 36 6.48 11.42 -3.92
CA SER A 36 5.27 10.60 -3.95
C SER A 36 5.34 9.56 -5.06
N PHE A 37 5.83 9.94 -6.24
CA PHE A 37 6.04 9.00 -7.33
C PHE A 37 7.01 7.87 -6.96
N ALA A 38 8.16 8.22 -6.37
CA ALA A 38 9.13 7.22 -5.91
C ALA A 38 8.55 6.28 -4.84
N ILE A 39 7.76 6.80 -3.90
CA ILE A 39 7.08 5.98 -2.88
C ILE A 39 6.09 5.01 -3.52
N PHE A 40 5.24 5.48 -4.45
CA PHE A 40 4.26 4.61 -5.10
C PHE A 40 4.91 3.54 -5.98
N SER A 41 5.97 3.87 -6.71
CA SER A 41 6.71 2.90 -7.51
C SER A 41 7.37 1.85 -6.62
N SER A 42 8.11 2.28 -5.60
CA SER A 42 8.79 1.39 -4.65
C SER A 42 7.81 0.48 -3.90
N LEU A 43 6.63 1.00 -3.50
CA LEU A 43 5.60 0.21 -2.84
C LEU A 43 5.10 -0.95 -3.73
N CYS A 44 4.88 -0.68 -5.02
CA CYS A 44 4.40 -1.70 -5.95
C CYS A 44 5.45 -2.79 -6.18
N GLU A 45 6.71 -2.40 -6.40
CA GLU A 45 7.83 -3.34 -6.57
C GLU A 45 8.05 -4.17 -5.31
N SER A 46 8.06 -3.52 -4.15
CA SER A 46 8.24 -4.16 -2.85
C SER A 46 7.12 -5.16 -2.55
N MET A 47 5.88 -4.89 -2.98
CA MET A 47 4.77 -5.84 -2.81
C MET A 47 5.02 -7.14 -3.60
N VAL A 48 5.51 -7.05 -4.83
CA VAL A 48 5.84 -8.24 -5.63
C VAL A 48 7.00 -9.01 -5.01
N LEU A 49 8.04 -8.30 -4.56
CA LEU A 49 9.18 -8.91 -3.85
C LEU A 49 8.74 -9.59 -2.55
N LEU A 50 7.84 -8.97 -1.80
CA LEU A 50 7.31 -9.52 -0.56
C LEU A 50 6.52 -10.81 -0.82
N VAL A 51 5.71 -10.86 -1.89
CA VAL A 51 5.02 -12.09 -2.32
C VAL A 51 6.03 -13.19 -2.69
N LYS A 52 7.08 -12.87 -3.46
CA LYS A 52 8.16 -13.84 -3.79
C LYS A 52 8.86 -14.35 -2.53
N ALA A 53 9.26 -13.45 -1.63
CA ALA A 53 9.95 -13.81 -0.40
C ALA A 53 9.07 -14.70 0.50
N HIS A 54 7.79 -14.39 0.61
CA HIS A 54 6.89 -15.16 1.47
C HIS A 54 6.59 -16.54 0.89
N ARG A 55 6.46 -16.67 -0.44
CA ARG A 55 6.44 -17.96 -1.14
C ARG A 55 7.68 -18.79 -0.86
N ASP A 56 8.86 -18.18 -0.98
CA ASP A 56 10.14 -18.91 -0.98
C ASP A 56 10.59 -19.30 0.44
N TYR A 57 10.37 -18.43 1.43
CA TYR A 57 10.85 -18.61 2.80
C TYR A 57 9.77 -19.00 3.81
N TYR A 58 8.50 -18.63 3.57
CA TYR A 58 7.40 -18.84 4.52
C TYR A 58 6.13 -19.42 3.86
N PRO A 59 6.23 -20.50 3.06
CA PRO A 59 5.10 -20.98 2.25
C PRO A 59 3.88 -21.43 3.07
N GLN A 60 4.11 -21.83 4.33
CA GLN A 60 3.05 -22.31 5.23
C GLN A 60 2.35 -21.18 6.00
N VAL A 61 2.91 -19.97 5.99
CA VAL A 61 2.33 -18.82 6.67
C VAL A 61 1.41 -18.11 5.66
N PRO A 62 0.17 -17.76 6.01
CA PRO A 62 -0.71 -17.04 5.09
C PRO A 62 -0.17 -15.62 4.84
N PHE A 63 -0.28 -15.14 3.61
CA PHE A 63 0.06 -13.75 3.30
C PHE A 63 -1.02 -12.80 3.83
N LEU A 64 -0.64 -11.89 4.72
CA LEU A 64 -1.55 -10.89 5.31
C LEU A 64 -0.99 -9.48 5.03
N PRO A 65 -1.24 -8.90 3.84
CA PRO A 65 -0.65 -7.62 3.42
C PRO A 65 -0.83 -6.49 4.44
N TRP A 66 -1.98 -6.43 5.09
CA TRP A 66 -2.31 -5.41 6.08
C TRP A 66 -1.46 -5.48 7.36
N LEU A 67 -0.83 -6.62 7.66
CA LEU A 67 0.11 -6.72 8.79
C LEU A 67 1.48 -6.12 8.50
N HIS A 68 1.77 -5.78 7.25
CA HIS A 68 3.03 -5.15 6.84
C HIS A 68 2.95 -3.60 6.81
N GLY A 69 1.82 -3.02 7.27
CA GLY A 69 1.62 -1.57 7.40
C GLY A 69 1.94 -1.00 8.79
N SER A 70 1.82 0.32 8.94
CA SER A 70 2.00 1.04 10.21
C SER A 70 0.79 1.01 11.14
N GLU A 71 -0.33 0.46 10.69
CA GLU A 71 -1.62 0.62 11.38
C GLU A 71 -1.61 0.01 12.80
N SER A 72 -0.86 -1.09 13.02
CA SER A 72 -0.64 -1.63 14.36
C SER A 72 0.05 -0.63 15.30
N CYS A 73 0.98 0.18 14.79
CA CYS A 73 1.62 1.25 15.55
C CYS A 73 0.64 2.40 15.81
N GLU A 74 -0.17 2.76 14.83
CA GLU A 74 -1.21 3.80 14.98
C GLU A 74 -2.21 3.42 16.07
N HIS A 75 -2.65 2.15 16.10
CA HIS A 75 -3.51 1.63 17.15
C HIS A 75 -2.83 1.64 18.52
N PHE A 76 -1.56 1.21 18.60
CA PHE A 76 -0.79 1.26 19.85
C PHE A 76 -0.76 2.69 20.41
N PHE A 77 -0.47 3.68 19.56
CA PHE A 77 -0.45 5.08 19.96
C PHE A 77 -1.85 5.66 20.23
N GLY A 78 -2.89 5.17 19.55
CA GLY A 78 -4.28 5.52 19.85
C GLY A 78 -4.66 5.11 21.27
N VAL A 79 -4.36 3.85 21.66
CA VAL A 79 -4.59 3.36 23.02
C VAL A 79 -3.74 4.11 24.04
N ALA A 80 -2.47 4.40 23.72
CA ALA A 80 -1.61 5.19 24.61
C ALA A 80 -2.22 6.57 24.89
N ARG A 81 -2.75 7.25 23.86
CA ARG A 81 -3.42 8.56 23.99
C ARG A 81 -4.75 8.52 24.73
N GLN A 82 -5.46 7.39 24.69
CA GLN A 82 -6.66 7.18 25.51
C GLN A 82 -6.32 7.08 27.01
N ILE A 83 -5.12 6.59 27.36
CA ILE A 83 -4.67 6.48 28.75
C ILE A 83 -4.10 7.82 29.24
N ASN A 84 -3.23 8.45 28.44
CA ASN A 84 -2.70 9.79 28.69
C ASN A 84 -2.51 10.50 27.33
N PRO A 85 -3.21 11.60 27.02
CA PRO A 85 -3.13 12.23 25.69
C PRO A 85 -1.76 12.83 25.37
N ASP A 86 -1.04 13.33 26.37
CA ASP A 86 0.20 14.09 26.23
C ASP A 86 1.34 13.45 27.04
N PHE A 87 1.64 12.19 26.75
CA PHE A 87 2.70 11.45 27.44
C PHE A 87 4.11 11.81 26.95
N ASP A 88 5.09 11.78 27.85
CA ASP A 88 6.51 11.73 27.50
C ASP A 88 7.02 10.28 27.30
N PHE A 89 8.30 10.12 26.95
CA PHE A 89 8.87 8.79 26.73
C PHE A 89 8.88 7.92 27.99
N ALA A 90 9.18 8.48 29.17
CA ALA A 90 9.22 7.72 30.42
C ALA A 90 7.80 7.27 30.82
N GLU A 91 6.82 8.14 30.64
CA GLU A 91 5.41 7.83 30.86
C GLU A 91 4.92 6.74 29.90
N LEU A 92 5.32 6.77 28.62
CA LEU A 92 4.98 5.71 27.66
C LEU A 92 5.49 4.34 28.14
N ILE A 93 6.74 4.27 28.61
CA ILE A 93 7.33 3.02 29.13
C ILE A 93 6.54 2.52 30.35
N GLN A 94 6.17 3.42 31.26
CA GLN A 94 5.36 3.07 32.44
C GLN A 94 3.93 2.63 32.07
N MET A 95 3.40 3.13 30.95
CA MET A 95 2.06 2.76 30.46
C MET A 95 2.02 1.45 29.68
N LEU A 96 3.14 0.89 29.22
CA LEU A 96 3.16 -0.37 28.43
C LEU A 96 2.33 -1.51 29.04
N PRO A 97 2.42 -1.82 30.35
CA PRO A 97 1.59 -2.87 30.94
C PRO A 97 0.10 -2.53 30.89
N LYS A 98 -0.26 -1.26 31.09
CA LYS A 98 -1.64 -0.78 31.00
C LYS A 98 -2.16 -0.90 29.59
N ILE A 99 -1.39 -0.45 28.58
CA ILE A 99 -1.73 -0.60 27.16
C ILE A 99 -1.99 -2.08 26.83
N SER A 100 -1.10 -2.99 27.25
CA SER A 100 -1.28 -4.43 26.99
C SER A 100 -2.60 -4.99 27.57
N GLN A 101 -2.92 -4.65 28.82
CA GLN A 101 -4.16 -5.07 29.46
C GLN A 101 -5.39 -4.44 28.80
N TYR A 102 -5.28 -3.16 28.44
CA TYR A 102 -6.33 -2.40 27.79
C TYR A 102 -6.68 -2.99 26.41
N THR A 103 -5.68 -3.26 25.58
CA THR A 103 -5.85 -3.93 24.29
C THR A 103 -6.45 -5.33 24.43
N LYS A 104 -6.04 -6.11 25.44
CA LYS A 104 -6.65 -7.43 25.73
C LYS A 104 -8.11 -7.32 26.14
N ALA A 105 -8.45 -6.33 26.97
CA ALA A 105 -9.82 -6.12 27.44
C ALA A 105 -10.74 -5.65 26.30
N LEU A 106 -10.24 -4.78 25.42
CA LEU A 106 -10.90 -4.39 24.17
C LEU A 106 -11.18 -5.58 23.25
N ARG A 107 -10.15 -6.39 22.93
CA ARG A 107 -10.31 -7.55 22.03
C ARG A 107 -11.30 -8.58 22.57
N ASN A 108 -11.38 -8.74 23.89
CA ASN A 108 -12.28 -9.69 24.53
C ASN A 108 -13.70 -9.15 24.75
N GLY A 109 -14.03 -7.95 24.22
CA GLY A 109 -15.33 -7.30 24.39
C GLY A 109 -15.68 -6.97 25.84
N LYS A 110 -14.68 -6.97 26.75
CA LYS A 110 -14.86 -6.64 28.17
C LYS A 110 -14.91 -5.13 28.43
N LEU A 111 -14.51 -4.35 27.43
CA LEU A 111 -14.61 -2.90 27.40
C LEU A 111 -15.26 -2.50 26.08
N ASN A 112 -16.38 -1.77 26.14
CA ASN A 112 -17.01 -1.12 25.00
C ASN A 112 -17.01 0.39 25.26
N PHE A 113 -16.60 1.17 24.25
CA PHE A 113 -16.65 2.62 24.31
C PHE A 113 -17.84 3.11 23.48
N ASP A 114 -18.97 3.34 24.15
CA ASP A 114 -20.10 4.13 23.62
C ASP A 114 -19.83 5.64 23.77
N LYS A 115 -18.61 6.09 23.46
CA LYS A 115 -18.29 7.53 23.46
C LYS A 115 -18.18 8.02 22.03
N GLU A 116 -18.75 9.20 21.78
CA GLU A 116 -18.54 9.94 20.54
C GLU A 116 -17.04 10.06 20.27
N ARG A 117 -16.63 9.51 19.12
CA ARG A 117 -15.24 9.36 18.70
C ARG A 117 -14.54 10.71 18.72
N SER A 118 -13.53 10.86 19.57
CA SER A 118 -12.58 11.96 19.44
C SER A 118 -11.56 11.60 18.35
N VAL A 119 -11.22 12.56 17.48
CA VAL A 119 -10.25 12.41 16.36
C VAL A 119 -8.91 11.80 16.80
N ARG A 120 -8.61 11.81 18.10
CA ARG A 120 -7.34 11.39 18.71
C ARG A 120 -7.30 9.92 19.16
N GLU A 121 -8.42 9.19 19.11
CA GLU A 121 -8.53 7.87 19.75
C GLU A 121 -8.11 6.69 18.88
N GLY A 122 -7.77 6.90 17.60
CA GLY A 122 -7.37 5.85 16.66
C GLY A 122 -8.53 4.96 16.21
N TYR A 123 -8.31 4.16 15.15
CA TYR A 123 -9.31 3.21 14.65
C TYR A 123 -9.24 1.91 15.46
N LEU A 124 -10.32 1.55 16.16
CA LEU A 124 -10.48 0.21 16.75
C LEU A 124 -10.92 -0.74 15.62
N PHE A 125 -9.99 -1.52 15.07
CA PHE A 125 -10.27 -2.48 14.00
C PHE A 125 -9.65 -3.83 14.34
N ASP A 126 -10.46 -4.90 14.32
CA ASP A 126 -9.98 -6.27 14.44
C ASP A 126 -9.92 -6.89 13.04
N TYR A 127 -8.71 -7.15 12.54
CA TYR A 127 -8.49 -7.70 11.19
C TYR A 127 -8.75 -9.19 11.08
N THR A 128 -8.82 -9.89 12.21
CA THR A 128 -8.70 -11.36 12.26
C THR A 128 -9.96 -12.04 12.78
N SER A 129 -10.86 -11.30 13.42
CA SER A 129 -12.14 -11.81 13.92
C SER A 129 -13.06 -12.34 12.80
N GLU A 130 -12.90 -11.85 11.56
CA GLU A 130 -13.77 -12.20 10.43
C GLU A 130 -13.15 -13.20 9.43
N LEU A 131 -11.87 -13.55 9.58
CA LEU A 131 -11.20 -14.48 8.66
C LEU A 131 -11.47 -15.93 9.04
N ASP A 132 -12.29 -16.60 8.23
CA ASP A 132 -12.49 -18.03 8.37
C ASP A 132 -11.24 -18.83 7.96
N LYS A 133 -11.17 -20.08 8.42
CA LYS A 133 -10.04 -20.97 8.14
C LYS A 133 -9.82 -21.14 6.63
N LEU A 134 -10.89 -21.18 5.84
CA LEU A 134 -10.83 -21.38 4.39
C LEU A 134 -10.19 -20.19 3.66
N SER A 135 -10.46 -18.96 4.11
CA SER A 135 -9.84 -17.74 3.58
C SER A 135 -8.36 -17.70 3.90
N LEU A 136 -7.96 -18.11 5.11
CA LEU A 136 -6.54 -18.23 5.47
C LEU A 136 -5.80 -19.27 4.62
N GLU A 137 -6.43 -20.41 4.29
CA GLU A 137 -5.81 -21.40 3.40
C GLU A 137 -5.62 -20.83 1.98
N LYS A 138 -6.56 -20.05 1.46
CA LYS A 138 -6.39 -19.37 0.15
C LYS A 138 -5.21 -18.41 0.15
N LEU A 139 -4.95 -17.71 1.26
CA LEU A 139 -3.83 -16.79 1.42
C LEU A 139 -2.47 -17.50 1.56
N ARG A 140 -2.45 -18.84 1.65
CA ARG A 140 -1.24 -19.67 1.56
C ARG A 140 -0.98 -20.20 0.16
N LEU A 141 -1.84 -19.87 -0.81
CA LEU A 141 -1.62 -20.24 -2.20
C LEU A 141 -0.71 -19.21 -2.85
N TRP A 142 0.43 -19.67 -3.32
CA TRP A 142 1.46 -18.80 -3.88
C TRP A 142 1.48 -18.88 -5.41
N PRO A 143 1.55 -17.73 -6.09
CA PRO A 143 1.74 -17.72 -7.53
C PRO A 143 3.18 -18.15 -7.88
N ASN A 144 3.31 -18.97 -8.91
CA ASN A 144 4.60 -19.22 -9.53
C ASN A 144 5.05 -18.01 -10.38
N ASP A 145 6.33 -17.99 -10.77
CA ASP A 145 6.91 -16.86 -11.50
C ASP A 145 6.20 -16.59 -12.83
N LYS A 146 5.72 -17.63 -13.51
CA LYS A 146 4.92 -17.47 -14.74
C LYS A 146 3.61 -16.75 -14.46
N GLN A 147 2.87 -17.15 -13.43
CA GLN A 147 1.62 -16.49 -13.03
C GLN A 147 1.84 -15.03 -12.63
N ILE A 148 2.94 -14.74 -11.93
CA ILE A 148 3.35 -13.36 -11.61
C ILE A 148 3.60 -12.57 -12.90
N SER A 149 4.41 -13.12 -13.81
CA SER A 149 4.72 -12.47 -15.09
C SER A 149 3.47 -12.22 -15.95
N ASP A 150 2.59 -13.22 -16.08
CA ASP A 150 1.35 -13.12 -16.83
C ASP A 150 0.42 -12.03 -16.25
N THR A 151 0.36 -11.95 -14.91
CA THR A 151 -0.42 -10.91 -14.20
C THR A 151 0.17 -9.52 -14.42
N ILE A 152 1.50 -9.39 -14.43
CA ILE A 152 2.19 -8.13 -14.71
C ILE A 152 1.91 -7.69 -16.16
N HIS A 153 2.02 -8.58 -17.13
CA HIS A 153 1.70 -8.27 -18.53
C HIS A 153 0.23 -7.87 -18.71
N HIS A 154 -0.69 -8.59 -18.07
CA HIS A 154 -2.11 -8.22 -18.11
C HIS A 154 -2.35 -6.84 -17.48
N SER A 155 -1.72 -6.56 -16.35
CA SER A 155 -1.80 -5.25 -15.68
C SER A 155 -1.25 -4.12 -16.54
N TYR A 156 -0.19 -4.36 -17.30
CA TYR A 156 0.36 -3.39 -18.25
C TYR A 156 -0.64 -3.07 -19.36
N ARG A 157 -1.24 -4.09 -19.99
CA ARG A 157 -2.27 -3.89 -21.02
C ARG A 157 -3.45 -3.07 -20.51
N LEU A 158 -3.97 -3.40 -19.32
CA LEU A 158 -5.05 -2.62 -18.70
C LEU A 158 -4.64 -1.16 -18.46
N ALA A 159 -3.39 -0.91 -18.08
CA ALA A 159 -2.90 0.45 -17.88
C ALA A 159 -2.77 1.22 -19.22
N GLN A 160 -2.38 0.53 -20.30
CA GLN A 160 -2.36 1.10 -21.64
C GLN A 160 -3.77 1.43 -22.12
N ASP A 161 -4.71 0.49 -22.01
CA ASP A 161 -6.12 0.71 -22.40
C ASP A 161 -6.72 1.91 -21.67
N LEU A 162 -6.44 2.04 -20.35
CA LEU A 162 -6.84 3.20 -19.56
C LEU A 162 -6.16 4.49 -20.03
N ALA A 163 -4.86 4.46 -20.31
CA ALA A 163 -4.10 5.61 -20.78
C ALA A 163 -4.56 6.09 -22.16
N GLU A 164 -4.87 5.16 -23.07
CA GLU A 164 -5.48 5.44 -24.38
C GLU A 164 -6.86 6.06 -24.20
N TYR A 165 -7.70 5.48 -23.34
CA TYR A 165 -9.05 5.99 -23.07
C TYR A 165 -9.05 7.44 -22.58
N VAL A 166 -8.11 7.81 -21.70
CA VAL A 166 -7.95 9.20 -21.21
C VAL A 166 -7.13 10.09 -22.15
N GLY A 167 -6.72 9.59 -23.31
CA GLY A 167 -6.02 10.35 -24.35
C GLY A 167 -4.55 10.65 -24.07
N MET A 168 -3.92 9.93 -23.13
CA MET A 168 -2.49 10.07 -22.81
C MET A 168 -1.58 9.50 -23.90
N ILE A 169 -2.01 8.43 -24.56
CA ILE A 169 -1.30 7.79 -25.67
C ILE A 169 -2.04 8.18 -26.95
N GLN A 170 -1.56 9.23 -27.64
CA GLN A 170 -2.04 9.51 -28.99
C GLN A 170 -1.29 8.56 -29.95
N PRO A 171 -2.00 7.82 -30.83
CA PRO A 171 -1.33 7.06 -31.86
C PRO A 171 -0.72 8.08 -32.82
N PHE A 172 0.61 8.15 -32.88
CA PHE A 172 1.42 8.27 -34.12
C PHE A 172 2.88 8.69 -33.87
N ASP A 173 3.24 9.29 -32.73
CA ASP A 173 4.61 9.86 -32.58
C ASP A 173 5.42 9.38 -31.36
N ILE A 174 4.93 8.39 -30.61
CA ILE A 174 5.62 7.93 -29.40
C ILE A 174 5.92 6.43 -29.49
N SER A 175 7.14 6.11 -29.91
CA SER A 175 7.75 4.82 -29.61
C SER A 175 7.86 4.72 -28.09
N VAL A 176 6.95 3.94 -27.48
CA VAL A 176 7.03 3.55 -26.07
C VAL A 176 7.98 2.35 -26.00
N ASP A 177 9.27 2.59 -26.19
CA ASP A 177 10.31 1.65 -25.71
C ASP A 177 10.40 1.83 -24.20
N ILE A 178 9.49 1.16 -23.49
CA ILE A 178 9.68 0.90 -22.07
C ILE A 178 10.60 -0.30 -22.01
N ASP A 179 11.89 -0.04 -21.76
CA ASP A 179 12.83 -1.05 -21.30
C ASP A 179 12.12 -1.90 -20.25
N THR A 180 11.93 -3.17 -20.60
CA THR A 180 11.42 -4.17 -19.67
C THR A 180 12.37 -4.17 -18.48
N PRO A 181 11.90 -3.92 -17.24
CA PRO A 181 12.77 -4.10 -16.10
C PRO A 181 13.18 -5.57 -16.11
N GLN A 182 14.49 -5.83 -16.22
CA GLN A 182 15.03 -7.15 -15.94
C GLN A 182 14.75 -7.43 -14.46
N ILE A 183 13.63 -8.11 -14.20
CA ILE A 183 13.28 -8.62 -12.89
C ILE A 183 14.30 -9.72 -12.58
N LEU A 184 15.16 -9.47 -11.59
CA LEU A 184 15.93 -10.50 -10.87
C LEU A 184 14.99 -11.37 -10.00
#